data_AF-A0A1F2VBR8-F1
#
_entry.id   AF-A0A1F2VBR8-F1
#
_cell.length_a   1.000
_cell.length_b   1.000
_cell.length_c   1.000
_cell.angle_alpha   90.00
_cell.angle_beta   90.00
_cell.angle_gamma   90.00
#
_symmetry.space_group_name_H-M   'P 1'
#
loop_
_entity.id
_entity.type
_entity.pdbx_description
1 polymer ?
#
loop_
_entity_poly.entity_id
_entity_poly.type
_entity_poly.pdbx_seq_one_letter_code
_entity_poly.pdbx_strand_id
1 'polypeptide(L)' 'MAEKHLIDAISKRFKSMSGRKRAEKIRKLASESSENRKFIKKTFPDLYQEAFPPSVSSAHP' A
#
# COMPACT_ATOMS: atom_id res chain seq x y z
N MET A 1 2.67 -10.83 20.11
CA MET A 1 1.45 -11.30 19.39
C MET A 1 0.58 -10.17 18.84
N ALA A 2 0.61 -8.94 19.38
CA ALA A 2 -0.25 -7.83 18.91
C ALA A 2 0.01 -7.35 17.46
N GLU A 3 1.26 -7.34 17.00
CA GLU A 3 1.64 -6.79 15.69
C GLU A 3 1.03 -7.58 14.51
N LYS A 4 0.99 -8.91 14.61
CA LYS A 4 0.34 -9.76 13.59
C LYS A 4 -1.16 -9.50 13.47
N HIS A 5 -1.85 -9.30 14.59
CA HIS A 5 -3.29 -9.00 14.58
C HIS A 5 -3.58 -7.63 13.97
N LEU A 6 -2.70 -6.64 14.23
CA LEU A 6 -2.81 -5.31 13.62
C LEU A 6 -2.64 -5.37 12.10
N ILE A 7 -1.63 -6.11 11.62
CA ILE A 7 -1.36 -6.29 10.19
C ILE A 7 -2.52 -6.99 9.47
N ASP A 8 -3.11 -8.02 10.09
CA ASP A 8 -4.26 -8.74 9.51
C ASP A 8 -5.53 -7.86 9.51
N ALA A 9 -5.80 -7.11 10.58
CA ALA A 9 -6.92 -6.17 10.63
C ALA A 9 -6.81 -5.07 9.55
N ILE A 10 -5.60 -4.53 9.35
CA ILE A 10 -5.30 -3.57 8.30
C ILE A 10 -5.52 -4.21 6.92
N SER A 11 -5.02 -5.43 6.70
CA SER A 11 -5.19 -6.17 5.45
C SER A 11 -6.65 -6.41 5.11
N LYS A 12 -7.46 -6.88 6.09
CA LYS A 12 -8.90 -7.10 5.92
C LYS A 12 -9.63 -5.82 5.55
N ARG A 13 -9.29 -4.72 6.24
CA ARG A 13 -9.88 -3.41 5.93
C ARG A 13 -9.52 -2.95 4.52
N PHE A 14 -8.28 -3.12 4.08
CA PHE A 14 -7.88 -2.80 2.72
C PHE A 14 -8.52 -3.71 1.66
N LYS A 15 -8.76 -5.00 1.94
CA LYS A 15 -9.50 -5.90 1.04
C LYS A 15 -10.96 -5.48 0.85
N SER A 16 -11.60 -4.94 1.88
CA SER A 16 -12.97 -4.40 1.78
C SER A 16 -13.08 -3.06 1.03
N MET A 17 -11.95 -2.40 0.74
CA MET A 17 -11.93 -1.12 0.03
C MET A 17 -11.71 -1.33 -1.48
N SER A 18 -12.29 -0.43 -2.30
CA SER A 18 -11.98 -0.39 -3.73
C SER A 18 -10.52 -0.02 -3.96
N GLY A 19 -9.90 -0.61 -5.00
CA GLY A 19 -8.47 -0.44 -5.29
C GLY A 19 -8.03 1.03 -5.40
N ARG A 20 -8.88 1.88 -5.99
CA ARG A 20 -8.64 3.34 -6.07
C ARG A 20 -8.54 3.99 -4.68
N LYS A 21 -9.48 3.74 -3.77
CA LYS A 21 -9.45 4.30 -2.41
C LYS A 21 -8.29 3.74 -1.59
N ARG A 22 -7.92 2.48 -1.83
CA ARG A 22 -6.77 1.82 -1.19
C ARG A 22 -5.46 2.48 -1.61
N ALA A 23 -5.24 2.64 -2.92
CA ALA A 23 -4.09 3.33 -3.47
C ALA A 23 -3.97 4.77 -2.91
N GLU A 24 -5.07 5.52 -2.85
CA GLU A 24 -5.07 6.89 -2.33
C GLU A 24 -4.66 6.96 -0.85
N LYS A 25 -5.19 6.07 -0.01
CA LYS A 25 -4.79 5.99 1.42
C LYS A 25 -3.33 5.60 1.59
N ILE A 26 -2.85 4.63 0.82
CA ILE A 26 -1.45 4.18 0.87
C ILE A 26 -0.51 5.32 0.43
N ARG A 27 -0.86 6.04 -0.64
CA ARG A 27 -0.10 7.24 -1.06
C ARG A 27 -0.07 8.29 0.03
N LYS A 28 -1.21 8.58 0.67
CA LYS A 28 -1.29 9.55 1.76
C LYS A 28 -0.41 9.15 2.95
N LEU A 29 -0.53 7.91 3.44
CA LEU A 29 0.30 7.37 4.52
C LEU A 29 1.80 7.40 4.19
N ALA A 30 2.15 7.03 2.94
CA ALA A 30 3.54 7.07 2.48
C ALA A 30 4.09 8.50 2.33
N SER A 31 3.21 9.49 2.08
CA SER A 31 3.58 10.91 2.02
C SER A 31 3.69 11.58 3.39
N GLU A 32 3.03 11.05 4.41
CA GLU A 32 3.07 11.60 5.78
C GLU A 32 4.43 11.40 6.46
N SER A 33 5.11 10.28 6.21
CA SER A 33 6.46 10.03 6.75
C SER A 33 7.24 9.02 5.91
N SER A 34 8.56 9.24 5.82
CA SER A 34 9.48 8.29 5.17
C SER A 34 9.53 6.93 5.88
N GLU A 35 9.27 6.90 7.19
CA GLU A 35 9.18 5.66 7.96
C GLU A 35 7.93 4.87 7.61
N ASN A 36 6.78 5.54 7.47
CA ASN A 36 5.54 4.92 7.01
C ASN A 36 5.71 4.30 5.63
N ARG A 37 6.41 5.00 4.72
CA ARG A 37 6.74 4.47 3.39
C ARG A 37 7.56 3.19 3.47
N LYS A 38 8.61 3.16 4.30
CA LYS A 38 9.46 1.96 4.50
C LYS A 38 8.66 0.82 5.12
N PHE A 39 7.83 1.12 6.12
CA PHE A 39 6.96 0.14 6.78
C PHE A 39 5.97 -0.48 5.79
N ILE A 40 5.25 0.33 5.02
CA ILE A 40 4.28 -0.18 4.04
C ILE A 40 4.97 -1.01 2.97
N LYS A 41 6.14 -0.57 2.47
CA LYS A 41 6.89 -1.34 1.47
C LYS A 41 7.35 -2.71 2.00
N LYS A 42 7.70 -2.80 3.29
CA LYS A 42 8.16 -4.05 3.93
C LYS A 42 7.01 -4.97 4.32
N THR A 43 5.92 -4.40 4.84
CA THR A 43 4.79 -5.14 5.42
C THR A 43 3.70 -5.44 4.40
N PHE A 44 3.48 -4.54 3.43
CA PHE A 44 2.41 -4.61 2.44
C PHE A 44 2.94 -4.28 1.02
N PRO A 45 3.85 -5.10 0.46
CA PRO A 45 4.45 -4.82 -0.85
C PRO A 45 3.39 -4.75 -1.97
N ASP A 46 2.36 -5.59 -1.94
CA ASP A 46 1.28 -5.58 -2.94
C ASP A 46 0.49 -4.25 -2.93
N LEU A 47 0.16 -3.76 -1.72
CA LEU A 47 -0.56 -2.48 -1.57
C LEU A 47 0.30 -1.30 -1.99
N TYR A 48 1.60 -1.38 -1.71
CA TYR A 48 2.56 -0.37 -2.16
C TYR A 48 2.65 -0.36 -3.69
N GLN A 49 2.70 -1.52 -4.34
CA GLN A 49 2.75 -1.63 -5.80
C GLN A 49 1.44 -1.16 -6.45
N GLU A 50 0.29 -1.43 -5.85
CA GLU A 50 -1.00 -0.92 -6.34
C GLU A 50 -1.09 0.62 -6.24
N ALA A 51 -0.52 1.18 -5.17
CA ALA A 51 -0.49 2.62 -4.96
C ALA A 51 0.56 3.32 -5.84
N PHE A 52 1.71 2.69 -6.02
CA PHE A 52 2.83 3.17 -6.84
C PHE A 52 3.09 2.13 -7.92
N PRO A 53 2.18 2.01 -8.90
CA PRO A 53 2.43 1.09 -10.00
C PRO A 53 3.78 1.49 -10.59
N PRO A 54 4.70 0.53 -10.84
CA PRO A 54 5.85 0.84 -11.66
C PRO A 54 5.24 1.45 -12.92
N SER A 55 5.65 2.66 -13.28
CA SER A 55 5.34 3.20 -14.59
C SER A 55 5.86 2.15 -15.55
N VAL A 56 4.97 1.27 -16.00
CA VAL A 56 5.13 0.55 -17.24
C VAL A 56 5.13 1.67 -18.23
N SER A 57 6.34 2.18 -18.46
CA SER A 57 6.66 3.00 -19.60
C SER A 57 5.94 2.32 -20.74
N SER A 58 4.95 2.99 -21.30
CA SER A 58 4.35 2.59 -22.55
C SER A 58 5.45 2.67 -23.59
N ALA A 59 6.34 1.69 -23.61
CA ALA A 59 7.00 1.24 -24.83
C ALA A 59 5.87 0.58 -25.63
N HIS A 60 5.06 1.46 -26.20
CA HIS A 60 4.15 1.15 -27.27
C HIS A 60 5.05 0.71 -28.43
N PRO A 61 4.99 -0.55 -28.92
CA PRO A 61 5.56 -0.87 -30.21
C PRO A 61 4.84 -0.12 -31.33
#